data_AF-A0A251UV78-F1
#
_entry.id   AF-A0A251UV78-F1
#
_cell.length_a   1.000
_cell.length_b   1.000
_cell.length_c   1.000
_cell.angle_alpha   90.00
_cell.angle_beta   90.00
_cell.angle_gamma   90.00
#
_symmetry.space_group_name_H-M   'P 1'
#
loop_
_entity.id
_entity.type
_entity.pdbx_description
1 polymer ?
#
loop_
_entity_poly.entity_id
_entity_poly.type
_entity_poly.pdbx_seq_one_letter_code
_entity_poly.pdbx_strand_id
1 'polypeptide(L)'
;MITDCSLIIFFFSSSESFYLPGVAPVDFQRVGDLLQVKVNKLSSTKTQLPYDYYHLHYCQPRHVQNTIENIGELLSGDRIENSVYMFHMQEELPCQVVCRVKLDAKSAKSFRDMIDDEYRVNMILDNLPVAVLRQRLYGSQSTVYEHGFRVGFKGSYAGVSSIYEKNQKIHVTDLIFFF
;
A
#
# COMPACT_ATOMS: atom_id res chain seq x y z
N MET A 1 31.18 11.65 -70.41
CA MET A 1 29.97 11.01 -69.84
C MET A 1 30.17 10.98 -68.34
N ILE A 2 29.35 11.75 -67.64
CA ILE A 2 29.49 12.12 -66.22
C ILE A 2 29.02 10.93 -65.36
N THR A 3 29.86 10.46 -64.46
CA THR A 3 29.48 9.49 -63.43
C THR A 3 29.09 10.26 -62.17
N ASP A 4 27.79 10.49 -62.00
CA ASP A 4 27.22 11.09 -60.79
C ASP A 4 27.32 10.11 -59.62
N CYS A 5 28.24 10.39 -58.69
CA CYS A 5 28.37 9.65 -57.44
C CYS A 5 27.42 10.28 -56.41
N SER A 6 26.20 9.74 -56.32
CA SER A 6 25.18 10.21 -55.37
C SER A 6 25.60 9.82 -53.94
N LEU A 7 26.02 10.82 -53.17
CA LEU A 7 26.56 10.68 -51.82
C LEU A 7 25.37 10.60 -50.82
N ILE A 8 24.99 9.39 -50.43
CA ILE A 8 23.94 9.14 -49.42
C ILE A 8 24.51 9.47 -48.03
N ILE A 9 24.10 10.61 -47.48
CA ILE A 9 24.44 11.04 -46.12
C ILE A 9 23.47 10.35 -45.13
N PHE A 10 23.97 9.39 -44.35
CA PHE A 10 23.25 8.81 -43.22
C PHE A 10 23.27 9.79 -42.04
N PHE A 11 22.13 10.42 -41.77
CA PHE A 11 21.90 11.15 -40.52
C PHE A 11 21.76 10.14 -39.36
N PHE A 12 22.81 9.97 -38.58
CA PHE A 12 22.73 9.28 -37.29
C PHE A 12 22.03 10.20 -36.29
N SER A 13 20.72 10.03 -36.11
CA SER A 13 20.00 10.66 -35.00
C SER A 13 20.35 9.91 -33.71
N SER A 14 21.11 10.55 -32.82
CA SER A 14 21.26 10.09 -31.44
C SER A 14 19.95 10.32 -30.69
N SER A 15 19.26 9.23 -30.35
CA SER A 15 18.11 9.26 -29.45
C SER A 15 18.58 9.14 -28.00
N GLU A 16 18.35 10.15 -27.18
CA GLU A 16 18.48 10.05 -25.73
C GLU A 16 17.20 9.40 -25.18
N SER A 17 17.31 8.22 -24.58
CA SER A 17 16.20 7.60 -23.85
C SER A 17 16.34 7.92 -22.37
N PHE A 18 15.26 8.43 -21.77
CA PHE A 18 15.18 8.64 -20.33
C PHE A 18 14.19 7.66 -19.72
N TYR A 19 14.59 7.05 -18.62
CA TYR A 19 13.75 6.16 -17.86
C TYR A 19 12.97 6.95 -16.81
N LEU A 20 11.65 6.76 -16.73
CA LEU A 20 10.84 7.51 -15.77
C LEU A 20 11.17 7.06 -14.33
N PRO A 21 11.36 7.97 -13.38
CA PRO A 21 11.52 7.59 -11.98
C PRO A 21 10.28 6.83 -11.50
N GLY A 22 10.52 5.70 -10.83
CA GLY A 22 9.47 4.89 -10.21
C GLY A 22 8.91 3.74 -11.01
N VAL A 23 9.34 3.54 -12.25
CA VAL A 23 8.88 2.42 -13.09
C VAL A 23 9.91 1.29 -13.20
N ALA A 24 11.10 1.48 -12.63
CA ALA A 24 12.22 0.55 -12.74
C ALA A 24 11.99 -0.58 -11.75
N PRO A 25 12.06 -1.85 -12.18
CA PRO A 25 11.90 -2.97 -11.27
C PRO A 25 13.01 -2.94 -10.22
N VAL A 26 12.65 -3.24 -8.98
CA VAL A 26 13.59 -3.44 -7.88
C VAL A 26 13.84 -4.93 -7.76
N ASP A 27 15.09 -5.34 -8.00
CA ASP A 27 15.47 -6.74 -7.85
C ASP A 27 15.94 -7.02 -6.41
N PHE A 28 15.22 -7.89 -5.71
CA PHE A 28 15.66 -8.46 -4.43
C PHE A 28 16.51 -9.70 -4.68
N GLN A 29 17.83 -9.52 -4.63
CA GLN A 29 18.79 -10.54 -5.05
C GLN A 29 19.04 -11.60 -3.97
N ARG A 30 18.65 -11.37 -2.71
CA ARG A 30 18.96 -12.26 -1.60
C ARG A 30 17.75 -12.53 -0.71
N VAL A 31 17.69 -13.76 -0.20
CA VAL A 31 16.86 -14.09 0.96
C VAL A 31 17.27 -13.18 2.11
N GLY A 32 16.29 -12.61 2.80
CA GLY A 32 16.54 -11.67 3.89
C GLY A 32 16.65 -10.21 3.45
N ASP A 33 16.52 -9.88 2.16
CA ASP A 33 16.49 -8.49 1.72
C ASP A 33 15.31 -7.75 2.37
N LEU A 34 15.58 -6.52 2.80
CA LEU A 34 14.62 -5.75 3.57
C LEU A 34 13.51 -5.19 2.68
N LEU A 35 12.26 -5.50 3.04
CA LEU A 35 11.06 -4.98 2.41
C LEU A 35 10.38 -3.97 3.33
N GLN A 36 10.47 -2.69 2.97
CA GLN A 36 9.83 -1.62 3.71
C GLN A 36 8.40 -1.40 3.21
N VAL A 37 7.43 -1.56 4.10
CA VAL A 37 6.03 -1.22 3.78
C VAL A 37 5.85 0.29 3.87
N LYS A 38 5.19 0.85 2.87
CA LYS A 38 4.79 2.26 2.81
C LYS A 38 3.28 2.37 2.98
N VAL A 39 2.84 3.50 3.53
CA VAL A 39 1.43 3.81 3.75
C VAL A 39 1.03 4.98 2.86
N ASN A 40 -0.16 4.91 2.26
CA ASN A 40 -0.69 5.99 1.44
C ASN A 40 -1.91 6.62 2.16
N LYS A 41 -3.11 6.36 1.65
CA LYS A 41 -4.36 6.97 2.12
C LYS A 41 -5.36 5.98 2.69
N LEU A 42 -6.29 6.51 3.44
CA LEU A 42 -7.54 5.89 3.82
C LEU A 42 -8.58 6.22 2.74
N SER A 43 -9.19 5.19 2.15
CA SER A 43 -10.25 5.34 1.15
C SER A 43 -11.50 4.60 1.56
N SER A 44 -12.68 5.17 1.31
CA SER A 44 -13.97 4.56 1.60
C SER A 44 -14.75 4.32 0.31
N THR A 45 -15.60 3.30 0.31
CA THR A 45 -16.59 3.08 -0.75
C THR A 45 -17.89 3.85 -0.54
N LYS A 46 -18.09 4.45 0.65
CA LYS A 46 -19.27 5.26 0.98
C LYS A 46 -19.05 6.74 0.72
N THR A 47 -17.86 7.23 0.98
CA THR A 47 -17.52 8.66 0.91
C THR A 47 -16.45 8.92 -0.13
N GLN A 48 -16.50 10.07 -0.81
CA GLN A 48 -15.52 10.44 -1.84
C GLN A 48 -14.24 11.09 -1.28
N LEU A 49 -14.14 11.27 0.05
CA LEU A 49 -13.02 11.97 0.69
C LEU A 49 -11.94 10.99 1.17
N PRO A 50 -10.72 11.03 0.60
CA PRO A 50 -9.59 10.31 1.15
C PRO A 50 -8.98 11.05 2.34
N TYR A 51 -8.40 10.30 3.27
CA TYR A 51 -7.62 10.84 4.40
C TYR A 51 -6.20 10.29 4.39
N ASP A 52 -5.23 11.05 4.88
CA ASP A 52 -3.87 10.53 5.06
C ASP A 52 -3.87 9.36 6.07
N TYR A 53 -2.97 8.38 5.92
CA TYR A 53 -2.89 7.23 6.83
C TYR A 53 -2.80 7.65 8.31
N TYR A 54 -1.92 8.60 8.63
CA TYR A 54 -1.70 9.09 9.98
C TYR A 54 -2.75 10.10 10.48
N HIS A 55 -3.82 10.33 9.73
CA HIS A 55 -5.00 11.01 10.26
C HIS A 55 -5.60 10.25 11.45
N LEU A 56 -5.56 8.92 11.38
CA LEU A 56 -5.88 8.04 12.49
C LEU A 56 -4.63 7.81 13.36
N HIS A 57 -4.84 7.63 14.66
CA HIS A 57 -3.77 7.44 15.64
C HIS A 57 -3.17 6.02 15.57
N TYR A 58 -2.51 5.73 14.45
CA TYR A 58 -1.69 4.54 14.23
C TYR A 58 -0.29 4.73 14.81
N CYS A 59 0.49 3.65 14.80
CA CYS A 59 1.89 3.70 15.19
C CYS A 59 2.70 4.44 14.13
N GLN A 60 3.45 5.44 14.57
CA GLN A 60 4.29 6.26 13.72
C GLN A 60 5.77 5.94 13.97
N PRO A 61 6.60 5.93 12.93
CA PRO A 61 8.05 5.92 13.09
C PRO A 61 8.52 7.22 13.76
N ARG A 62 9.76 7.26 14.26
CA ARG A 62 10.34 8.46 14.89
C ARG A 62 10.32 9.68 13.97
N HIS A 63 10.54 9.44 12.68
CA HIS A 63 10.47 10.45 11.63
C HIS A 63 9.60 9.93 10.50
N VAL A 64 8.51 10.64 10.24
CA VAL A 64 7.65 10.42 9.08
C VAL A 64 8.30 11.15 7.90
N GLN A 65 8.59 10.39 6.85
CA GLN A 65 9.18 10.87 5.61
C GLN A 65 8.23 10.57 4.48
N ASN A 66 7.98 11.58 3.66
CA ASN A 66 7.21 11.41 2.43
C ASN A 66 8.15 10.93 1.32
N THR A 67 7.69 9.95 0.57
CA THR A 67 8.38 9.28 -0.51
C THR A 67 7.50 9.37 -1.75
N ILE A 68 8.12 9.55 -2.91
CA ILE A 68 7.42 9.54 -4.19
C ILE A 68 7.86 8.25 -4.87
N GLU A 69 6.94 7.32 -5.16
CA GLU A 69 7.33 6.12 -5.90
C GLU A 69 7.44 6.48 -7.37
N ASN A 70 6.38 7.01 -7.97
CA ASN A 70 6.34 7.34 -9.40
C ASN A 70 5.76 8.73 -9.71
N ILE A 71 5.94 9.18 -10.96
CA ILE A 71 5.44 10.48 -11.43
C ILE A 71 3.92 10.57 -11.37
N GLY A 72 3.19 9.48 -11.62
CA GLY A 72 1.74 9.46 -11.58
C GLY A 72 1.19 9.79 -10.20
N GLU A 73 1.83 9.28 -9.15
CA GLU A 73 1.49 9.56 -7.75
C GLU A 73 1.82 11.00 -7.37
N LEU A 74 2.97 11.52 -7.84
CA LEU A 74 3.33 12.92 -7.66
C LEU A 74 2.27 13.86 -8.25
N LEU A 75 1.84 13.59 -9.49
CA LEU A 75 0.83 14.39 -10.18
C LEU A 75 -0.56 14.24 -9.56
N SER A 76 -0.86 13.06 -9.01
CA SER A 76 -2.11 12.81 -8.28
C SER A 76 -2.12 13.48 -6.90
N GLY A 77 -0.96 13.94 -6.42
CA GLY A 77 -0.80 14.52 -5.09
C GLY A 77 -0.90 13.49 -3.96
N ASP A 78 -0.63 12.22 -4.26
CA ASP A 78 -0.63 11.17 -3.25
C ASP A 78 0.55 11.37 -2.27
N ARG A 79 0.27 11.18 -0.98
CA ARG A 79 1.28 11.30 0.10
C ARG A 79 1.62 9.90 0.58
N ILE A 80 2.76 9.39 0.13
CA ILE A 80 3.22 8.05 0.49
C ILE A 80 4.29 8.17 1.56
N GLU A 81 3.97 7.72 2.77
CA GLU A 81 4.81 7.89 3.93
C GLU A 81 5.38 6.54 4.40
N ASN A 82 6.54 6.58 5.06
CA ASN A 82 7.11 5.37 5.64
C ASN A 82 6.26 4.84 6.79
N SER A 83 6.14 3.51 6.89
CA SER A 83 5.45 2.84 7.99
C SER A 83 6.43 2.25 9.02
N VAL A 84 5.89 1.72 10.12
CA VAL A 84 6.64 0.96 11.13
C VAL A 84 6.81 -0.53 10.77
N TYR A 85 6.21 -0.99 9.67
CA TYR A 85 6.25 -2.39 9.27
C TYR A 85 7.45 -2.66 8.37
N MET A 86 8.20 -3.69 8.73
CA MET A 86 9.40 -4.14 8.03
C MET A 86 9.30 -5.65 7.88
N PHE A 87 9.45 -6.13 6.65
CA PHE A 87 9.48 -7.55 6.34
C PHE A 87 10.82 -7.90 5.69
N HIS A 88 11.13 -9.19 5.63
CA HIS A 88 12.30 -9.69 4.92
C HIS A 88 11.84 -10.61 3.80
N MET A 89 12.48 -10.49 2.64
CA MET A 89 12.16 -11.24 1.45
C MET A 89 12.39 -12.74 1.69
N GLN A 90 11.40 -13.56 1.30
CA GLN A 90 11.39 -15.02 1.50
C GLN A 90 11.46 -15.48 2.98
N GLU A 91 11.06 -14.64 3.93
CA GLU A 91 10.94 -15.01 5.34
C GLU A 91 9.48 -14.94 5.82
N GLU A 92 8.94 -16.08 6.23
CA GLU A 92 7.61 -16.14 6.86
C GLU A 92 7.69 -15.67 8.31
N LEU A 93 7.06 -14.52 8.59
CA LEU A 93 6.94 -13.99 9.94
C LEU A 93 5.54 -14.30 10.49
N PRO A 94 5.42 -14.98 11.65
CA PRO A 94 4.14 -15.14 12.31
C PRO A 94 3.61 -13.80 12.81
N CYS A 95 2.32 -13.73 13.16
CA CYS A 95 1.68 -12.51 13.65
C CYS A 95 2.48 -11.84 14.79
N GLN A 96 3.20 -10.76 14.47
CA GLN A 96 4.02 -10.02 15.40
C GLN A 96 3.36 -8.69 15.79
N VAL A 97 3.42 -8.36 17.08
CA VAL A 97 2.95 -7.06 17.58
C VAL A 97 4.09 -6.05 17.42
N VAL A 98 3.96 -5.15 16.45
CA VAL A 98 4.95 -4.08 16.20
C VAL A 98 4.93 -3.01 17.30
N CYS A 99 3.75 -2.68 17.80
CA CYS A 99 3.56 -1.58 18.73
C CYS A 99 2.25 -1.73 19.51
N ARG A 100 2.16 -1.06 20.66
CA ARG A 100 0.92 -0.93 21.44
C ARG A 100 0.65 0.54 21.68
N VAL A 101 -0.50 1.01 21.22
CA VAL A 101 -0.92 2.40 21.37
C VAL A 101 -2.18 2.43 22.23
N LYS A 102 -2.19 3.29 23.24
CA LYS A 102 -3.40 3.57 24.02
C LYS A 102 -4.17 4.67 23.31
N LEU A 103 -5.42 4.39 22.94
CA LEU A 103 -6.29 5.37 22.30
C LEU A 103 -6.96 6.23 23.38
N ASP A 104 -6.95 7.54 23.17
CA ASP A 104 -7.78 8.48 23.92
C ASP A 104 -9.22 8.48 23.37
N ALA A 105 -10.13 9.13 24.10
CA ALA A 105 -11.55 9.16 23.71
C ALA A 105 -11.77 9.81 22.33
N LYS A 106 -10.96 10.81 21.96
CA LYS A 106 -11.06 11.48 20.66
C LYS A 106 -10.59 10.56 19.54
N SER A 107 -9.42 9.93 19.66
CA SER A 107 -8.94 8.99 18.64
C SER A 107 -9.86 7.79 18.51
N ALA A 108 -10.36 7.25 19.62
CA ALA A 108 -11.32 6.14 19.59
C ALA A 108 -12.60 6.52 18.82
N LYS A 109 -13.10 7.75 19.00
CA LYS A 109 -14.22 8.27 18.21
C LYS A 109 -13.87 8.38 16.73
N SER A 110 -12.70 8.92 16.37
CA SER A 110 -12.27 8.98 14.96
C SER A 110 -12.17 7.60 14.31
N PHE A 111 -11.63 6.60 15.02
CA PHE A 111 -11.63 5.21 14.54
C PHE A 111 -13.04 4.69 14.31
N ARG A 112 -13.96 4.96 15.24
CA ARG A 112 -15.36 4.53 15.12
C ARG A 112 -16.03 5.12 13.88
N ASP A 113 -15.91 6.43 13.69
CA ASP A 113 -16.53 7.15 12.57
C ASP A 113 -15.97 6.60 11.23
N MET A 114 -14.65 6.34 11.14
CA MET A 114 -14.04 5.73 9.96
C MET A 114 -14.47 4.27 9.73
N ILE A 115 -14.74 3.51 10.80
CA ILE A 115 -15.28 2.14 10.68
C ILE A 115 -16.74 2.19 10.18
N ASP A 116 -17.54 3.13 10.68
CA ASP A 116 -18.93 3.33 10.24
C ASP A 116 -19.01 3.63 8.74
N ASP A 117 -18.08 4.47 8.27
CA ASP A 117 -17.96 4.88 6.88
C ASP A 117 -17.17 3.88 6.01
N GLU A 118 -16.83 2.70 6.53
CA GLU A 118 -16.15 1.62 5.80
C GLU A 118 -14.83 2.01 5.14
N TYR A 119 -14.04 2.84 5.84
CA TYR A 119 -12.71 3.16 5.39
C TYR A 119 -11.79 1.94 5.35
N ARG A 120 -10.93 1.94 4.34
CA ARG A 120 -9.87 0.96 4.09
C ARG A 120 -8.54 1.68 4.07
N VAL A 121 -7.52 0.99 4.54
CA VAL A 121 -6.13 1.41 4.58
C VAL A 121 -5.42 0.95 3.32
N ASN A 122 -4.89 1.87 2.53
CA ASN A 122 -4.07 1.56 1.37
C ASN A 122 -2.59 1.58 1.76
N MET A 123 -1.91 0.47 1.51
CA MET A 123 -0.48 0.31 1.71
C MET A 123 0.18 -0.11 0.42
N ILE A 124 1.49 0.14 0.35
CA ILE A 124 2.33 -0.16 -0.81
C ILE A 124 3.51 -0.98 -0.31
N LEU A 125 3.84 -2.04 -1.04
CA LEU A 125 5.02 -2.87 -0.82
C LEU A 125 5.67 -3.08 -2.18
N ASP A 126 6.94 -2.70 -2.32
CA ASP A 126 7.67 -2.80 -3.58
C ASP A 126 6.90 -2.21 -4.78
N ASN A 127 6.42 -0.97 -4.62
CA ASN A 127 5.65 -0.23 -5.64
C ASN A 127 4.33 -0.92 -6.05
N LEU A 128 3.89 -1.97 -5.36
CA LEU A 128 2.63 -2.67 -5.60
C LEU A 128 1.64 -2.44 -4.45
N PRO A 129 0.33 -2.36 -4.75
CA PRO A 129 -0.68 -2.24 -3.72
C PRO A 129 -0.75 -3.52 -2.90
N VAL A 130 -0.72 -3.34 -1.58
CA VAL A 130 -0.97 -4.40 -0.60
C VAL A 130 -2.40 -4.90 -0.75
N ALA A 131 -2.60 -6.20 -0.93
CA ALA A 131 -3.90 -6.85 -0.98
C ALA A 131 -4.12 -7.76 0.22
N VAL A 132 -5.37 -7.94 0.62
CA VAL A 132 -5.77 -8.91 1.66
C VAL A 132 -6.81 -9.87 1.14
N LEU A 133 -6.74 -11.12 1.62
CA LEU A 133 -7.72 -12.13 1.31
C LEU A 133 -9.05 -11.82 2.00
N ARG A 134 -10.12 -11.78 1.21
CA ARG A 134 -11.49 -11.79 1.71
C ARG A 134 -12.08 -13.19 1.55
N GLN A 135 -12.29 -13.86 2.67
CA GLN A 135 -13.02 -15.12 2.70
C GLN A 135 -14.53 -14.84 2.58
N ARG A 136 -15.19 -15.47 1.60
CA ARG A 136 -16.63 -15.38 1.44
C ARG A 136 -17.31 -16.31 2.45
N LEU A 137 -18.26 -15.78 3.21
CA LEU A 137 -18.99 -16.52 4.27
C LEU A 137 -19.96 -17.59 3.72
N TYR A 138 -20.16 -17.69 2.41
CA TYR A 138 -21.16 -18.58 1.80
C TYR A 138 -20.67 -19.18 0.47
N GLY A 139 -20.37 -20.48 0.48
CA GLY A 139 -20.56 -21.40 -0.66
C GLY A 139 -19.64 -21.36 -1.88
N SER A 140 -18.85 -20.32 -2.14
CA SER A 140 -17.83 -20.37 -3.21
C SER A 140 -16.42 -20.29 -2.64
N GLN A 141 -15.57 -21.29 -2.94
CA GLN A 141 -14.15 -21.34 -2.58
C GLN A 141 -13.28 -20.31 -3.34
N SER A 142 -13.89 -19.29 -3.94
CA SER A 142 -13.17 -18.26 -4.68
C SER A 142 -12.56 -17.26 -3.68
N THR A 143 -11.25 -17.32 -3.50
CA THR A 143 -10.46 -16.31 -2.79
C THR A 143 -10.53 -15.00 -3.56
N VAL A 144 -11.07 -13.94 -2.94
CA VAL A 144 -11.09 -12.60 -3.53
C VAL A 144 -10.02 -11.77 -2.84
N TYR A 145 -9.13 -11.16 -3.63
CA TYR A 145 -8.16 -10.19 -3.14
C TYR A 145 -8.77 -8.81 -3.19
N GLU A 146 -8.76 -8.10 -2.07
CA GLU A 146 -9.16 -6.70 -2.00
C GLU A 146 -7.94 -5.83 -1.70
N HIS A 147 -7.85 -4.67 -2.36
CA HIS A 147 -6.80 -3.69 -2.06
C HIS A 147 -6.98 -3.14 -0.65
N GLY A 148 -5.88 -3.12 0.10
CA GLY A 148 -5.83 -2.64 1.46
C GLY A 148 -6.68 -3.47 2.43
N PHE A 149 -6.65 -3.13 3.72
CA PHE A 149 -7.50 -3.76 4.73
C PHE A 149 -8.48 -2.77 5.35
N ARG A 150 -9.60 -3.24 5.89
CA ARG A 150 -10.58 -2.39 6.58
C ARG A 150 -9.99 -1.85 7.88
N VAL A 151 -10.25 -0.58 8.21
CA VAL A 151 -9.81 0.04 9.48
C VAL A 151 -10.31 -0.75 10.71
N GLY A 152 -11.48 -1.36 10.60
CA GLY A 152 -12.06 -2.20 11.64
C GLY A 152 -13.40 -2.79 11.25
N PHE A 153 -14.02 -3.48 12.21
CA PHE A 153 -15.30 -4.16 12.05
C PHE A 153 -16.25 -3.83 13.20
N LYS A 154 -17.55 -3.93 12.92
CA LYS A 154 -18.60 -3.91 13.95
C LYS A 154 -18.93 -5.34 14.34
N GLY A 155 -18.66 -5.69 15.59
CA GLY A 155 -19.10 -6.93 16.22
C GLY A 155 -20.35 -6.72 17.07
N SER A 156 -21.12 -7.80 17.27
CA SER A 156 -22.18 -7.85 18.27
C SER A 156 -21.81 -8.95 19.27
N TYR A 157 -21.70 -8.62 20.55
CA TYR A 157 -21.35 -9.57 21.60
C TYR A 157 -22.41 -9.54 22.68
N ALA A 158 -23.05 -10.70 22.91
CA ALA A 158 -23.91 -11.04 24.04
C ALA A 158 -24.66 -9.87 24.71
N GLY A 159 -25.50 -9.16 23.95
CA GLY A 159 -26.41 -8.13 24.47
C GLY A 159 -25.89 -6.69 24.47
N VAL A 160 -24.63 -6.43 24.06
CA VAL A 160 -24.13 -5.08 23.80
C VAL A 160 -24.22 -4.78 22.30
N SER A 161 -25.04 -3.80 21.93
CA SER A 161 -25.13 -3.31 20.56
C SER A 161 -23.84 -2.60 20.15
N SER A 162 -23.18 -3.13 19.10
CA SER A 162 -22.01 -2.59 18.39
C SER A 162 -20.71 -2.43 19.21
N ILE A 163 -19.91 -3.49 19.29
CA ILE A 163 -18.50 -3.39 19.66
C ILE A 163 -17.68 -3.09 18.40
N TYR A 164 -16.76 -2.14 18.51
CA TYR A 164 -15.85 -1.78 17.42
C TYR A 164 -14.52 -2.47 17.63
N GLU A 165 -14.14 -3.33 16.68
CA GLU A 165 -12.84 -3.99 16.68
C GLU A 165 -11.95 -3.37 15.61
N LYS A 166 -10.86 -2.74 16.05
CA LYS A 166 -9.84 -2.22 15.15
C LYS A 166 -9.14 -3.39 14.46
N ASN A 167 -9.08 -3.36 13.13
CA ASN A 167 -8.36 -4.36 12.37
C ASN A 167 -7.01 -3.79 11.93
N GLN A 168 -5.94 -4.32 12.51
CA GLN A 168 -4.56 -3.95 12.17
C GLN A 168 -3.70 -5.23 12.15
N LYS A 169 -4.17 -6.24 11.41
CA LYS A 169 -3.42 -7.47 11.12
C LYS A 169 -3.06 -7.48 9.65
N ILE A 170 -1.76 -7.50 9.37
CA ILE A 170 -1.22 -7.63 8.02
C ILE A 170 -0.68 -9.05 7.92
N HIS A 171 -1.31 -9.88 7.08
CA HIS A 171 -0.84 -11.22 6.78
C HIS A 171 0.11 -11.13 5.59
N VAL A 172 1.41 -11.26 5.84
CA VAL A 172 2.44 -11.18 4.78
C VAL A 172 2.32 -12.34 3.80
N THR A 173 1.86 -13.51 4.24
CA THR A 173 1.57 -14.66 3.38
C THR A 173 0.48 -14.39 2.35
N ASP A 174 -0.37 -13.37 2.54
CA ASP A 174 -1.38 -12.94 1.57
C ASP A 174 -0.85 -11.85 0.61
N LEU A 175 0.34 -11.30 0.92
CA LEU A 175 1.03 -10.24 0.17
C LEU A 175 2.12 -10.76 -0.78
N ILE A 176 2.28 -12.08 -0.81
CA ILE A 176 3.32 -12.86 -1.45
C ILE A 176 2.59 -13.71 -2.51
N PHE A 177 2.77 -13.66 -3.83
CA PHE A 177 3.72 -13.03 -4.74
C PHE A 177 2.96 -12.75 -6.07
N PHE A 178 3.05 -11.54 -6.62
CA PHE A 178 2.94 -11.36 -8.08
C PHE A 178 4.36 -11.30 -8.64
N PHE A 179 5.06 -12.43 -8.62
CA PHE A 179 6.22 -12.68 -9.48
C PHE A 179 5.92 -13.92 -10.32
#